data_AF-A0A833G1E5-F1
#
_entry.id   AF-A0A833G1E5-F1
#
_cell.length_a   1.000
_cell.length_b   1.000
_cell.length_c   1.000
_cell.angle_alpha   90.00
_cell.angle_beta   90.00
_cell.angle_gamma   90.00
#
_symmetry.space_group_name_H-M   'P 1'
#
loop_
_entity.id
_entity.type
_entity.pdbx_description
1 polymer ?
#
loop_
_entity_poly.entity_id
_entity_poly.type
_entity_poly.pdbx_seq_one_letter_code
_entity_poly.pdbx_strand_id
1 'polypeptide(L)'
;LISTPVKPAELILGKLLPYSVIDLANMVIAVLMAVWLFDVPLRGSVPLLFAVGMVFVVGTLAQGILISTVAKQQLLASQFAMISTFLPAFLLSGFAFAIANMPIPVQGITYLVPARYFVSLVKGIFLRGVGLETLWGDAAFLLVFALIVTAIAIRKTRKRLH
;
A
#
# COMPACT_ATOMS: atom_id res chain seq x y z
N LEU A 1 -14.09 30.30 10.50
CA LEU A 1 -13.82 29.41 11.65
C LEU A 1 -12.48 28.71 11.40
N ILE A 2 -11.38 29.41 11.67
CA ILE A 2 -9.99 28.96 11.50
C ILE A 2 -9.31 29.38 12.80
N SER A 3 -9.25 28.51 13.82
CA SER A 3 -8.59 28.87 15.08
C SER A 3 -7.99 27.69 15.86
N THR A 4 -7.69 26.57 15.21
CA THR A 4 -6.82 25.55 15.81
C THR A 4 -5.56 25.45 14.96
N PRO A 5 -4.37 25.79 15.50
CA PRO A 5 -3.11 25.64 14.79
C PRO A 5 -2.73 24.15 14.80
N VAL A 6 -3.52 23.32 14.11
CA VAL A 6 -3.21 21.90 13.96
C VAL A 6 -2.00 21.81 13.04
N LYS A 7 -0.93 21.17 13.50
CA LYS A 7 0.25 20.99 12.65
C LYS A 7 -0.17 20.14 11.43
N PRO A 8 0.32 20.42 10.21
CA PRO A 8 0.03 19.60 9.03
C PRO A 8 0.28 18.10 9.25
N ALA A 9 1.26 17.77 10.09
CA ALA A 9 1.56 16.40 10.52
C ALA A 9 0.46 15.79 11.41
N GLU A 10 -0.10 16.54 12.36
CA GLU A 10 -1.21 16.09 13.22
C GLU A 10 -2.49 15.88 12.41
N LEU A 11 -2.74 16.72 11.41
CA LEU A 11 -3.89 16.57 10.51
C LEU A 11 -3.78 15.31 9.64
N ILE A 12 -2.59 15.00 9.14
CA ILE A 12 -2.33 13.78 8.36
C ILE A 12 -2.38 12.55 9.26
N LEU A 13 -1.69 12.56 10.40
CA LEU A 13 -1.70 11.44 11.34
C LEU A 13 -3.11 11.15 11.87
N GLY A 14 -3.89 12.19 12.16
CA GLY A 14 -5.29 12.07 12.57
C GLY A 14 -6.21 11.49 11.50
N LYS A 15 -5.83 11.54 10.22
CA LYS A 15 -6.53 10.83 9.14
C LYS A 15 -5.95 9.43 8.91
N LEU A 16 -4.64 9.28 8.89
CA LEU A 16 -3.97 8.01 8.64
C LEU A 16 -4.38 6.97 9.68
N LEU A 17 -4.47 7.32 10.97
CA LEU A 17 -4.84 6.40 12.03
C LEU A 17 -6.20 5.72 11.80
N PRO A 18 -7.34 6.44 11.69
CA PRO A 18 -8.64 5.79 11.50
C PRO A 18 -8.74 5.01 10.19
N TYR A 19 -8.18 5.53 9.09
CA TYR A 19 -8.19 4.78 7.82
C TYR A 19 -7.33 3.51 7.88
N SER A 20 -6.19 3.56 8.55
CA SER A 20 -5.33 2.38 8.74
C SER A 20 -6.02 1.30 9.56
N VAL A 21 -6.82 1.68 10.57
CA VAL A 21 -7.61 0.72 11.36
C VAL A 21 -8.66 0.02 10.49
N ILE A 22 -9.34 0.76 9.62
CA ILE A 22 -10.33 0.19 8.68
C ILE A 22 -9.64 -0.77 7.71
N ASP A 23 -8.51 -0.40 7.14
CA ASP A 23 -7.78 -1.26 6.21
C ASP A 23 -7.17 -2.50 6.89
N LEU A 24 -6.71 -2.37 8.13
CA LEU A 24 -6.30 -3.53 8.93
C LEU A 24 -7.48 -4.46 9.23
N ALA A 25 -8.66 -3.92 9.55
CA ALA A 25 -9.86 -4.73 9.73
C ALA A 25 -10.23 -5.47 8.43
N ASN A 26 -10.18 -4.78 7.28
CA ASN A 26 -10.38 -5.40 5.97
C ASN A 26 -9.35 -6.52 5.70
N MET A 27 -8.09 -6.29 6.09
CA MET A 27 -7.04 -7.30 5.98
C MET A 27 -7.30 -8.52 6.87
N VAL A 28 -7.74 -8.33 8.12
CA VAL A 28 -8.15 -9.43 9.00
C VAL A 28 -9.25 -10.26 8.35
N ILE A 29 -10.30 -9.59 7.85
CA ILE A 29 -11.42 -10.26 7.17
C ILE A 29 -10.91 -11.05 5.96
N ALA A 30 -10.06 -10.44 5.13
CA ALA A 30 -9.49 -11.10 3.96
C ALA A 30 -8.64 -12.33 4.32
N VAL A 31 -7.85 -12.26 5.39
CA VAL A 31 -7.05 -13.39 5.88
C VAL A 31 -7.96 -14.51 6.41
N LEU A 32 -8.99 -14.17 7.20
CA LEU A 32 -9.95 -15.15 7.71
C LEU A 32 -10.68 -15.84 6.56
N MET A 33 -11.12 -15.10 5.55
CA MET A 33 -11.72 -15.68 4.34
C MET A 33 -10.72 -16.59 3.61
N ALA A 34 -9.48 -16.15 3.41
CA ALA A 34 -8.46 -16.96 2.73
C ALA A 34 -8.24 -18.31 3.43
N VAL A 35 -8.19 -18.32 4.77
CA VAL A 35 -7.91 -19.54 5.54
C VAL A 35 -9.15 -20.40 5.73
N TRP A 36 -10.32 -19.82 6.02
CA TRP A 36 -11.53 -20.57 6.38
C TRP A 36 -12.49 -20.83 5.21
N LEU A 37 -12.54 -19.95 4.21
CA LEU A 37 -13.43 -20.10 3.06
C LEU A 37 -12.70 -20.75 1.86
N PHE A 38 -11.42 -20.43 1.68
CA PHE A 38 -10.63 -20.88 0.54
C PHE A 38 -9.57 -21.94 0.90
N ASP A 39 -9.52 -22.38 2.17
CA ASP A 39 -8.58 -23.37 2.70
C ASP A 39 -7.10 -23.09 2.34
N VAL A 40 -6.74 -21.81 2.17
CA VAL A 40 -5.37 -21.43 1.84
C VAL A 40 -4.51 -21.57 3.10
N PRO A 41 -3.49 -22.44 3.10
CA PRO A 41 -2.69 -22.67 4.28
C PRO A 41 -1.85 -21.42 4.58
N LEU A 42 -1.99 -20.87 5.78
CA LEU A 42 -1.11 -19.82 6.27
C LEU A 42 0.12 -20.46 6.93
N ARG A 43 1.15 -20.75 6.13
CA ARG A 43 2.34 -21.47 6.59
C ARG A 43 3.35 -20.59 7.32
N GLY A 44 3.37 -19.30 7.04
CA GLY A 44 4.32 -18.34 7.60
C GLY A 44 3.83 -17.71 8.91
N SER A 45 4.51 -16.65 9.32
CA SER A 45 4.22 -15.96 10.58
C SER A 45 3.12 -14.91 10.44
N VAL A 46 2.04 -15.10 11.20
CA VAL A 46 0.91 -14.15 11.28
C VAL A 46 1.36 -12.74 11.69
N PRO A 47 2.23 -12.54 12.71
CA PRO A 47 2.69 -11.20 13.08
C PRO A 47 3.46 -10.51 11.95
N LEU A 48 4.24 -11.27 11.17
CA LEU A 48 4.97 -10.73 10.03
C LEU A 48 4.00 -10.26 8.94
N LEU A 49 2.97 -11.06 8.65
CA LEU A 49 1.93 -10.69 7.69
C LEU A 49 1.30 -9.34 8.04
N PHE A 50 0.89 -9.16 9.30
CA PHE A 50 0.30 -7.89 9.77
C PHE A 50 1.32 -6.75 9.80
N ALA A 51 2.58 -6.99 10.17
CA ALA A 51 3.60 -5.95 10.16
C ALA A 51 3.85 -5.39 8.75
N VAL A 52 4.02 -6.27 7.76
CA VAL A 52 4.20 -5.87 6.37
C VAL A 52 2.92 -5.24 5.81
N GLY A 53 1.75 -5.78 6.16
CA GLY A 53 0.45 -5.21 5.81
C GLY A 53 0.29 -3.77 6.31
N MET A 54 0.65 -3.51 7.57
CA MET A 54 0.60 -2.18 8.16
C MET A 54 1.51 -1.19 7.41
N VAL A 55 2.73 -1.60 7.09
CA VAL A 55 3.67 -0.76 6.29
C VAL A 55 3.06 -0.43 4.93
N PHE A 56 2.46 -1.41 4.25
CA PHE A 56 1.83 -1.22 2.97
C PHE A 56 0.62 -0.26 3.06
N VAL A 57 -0.28 -0.47 4.02
CA VAL A 57 -1.47 0.37 4.28
C VAL A 57 -1.07 1.82 4.54
N VAL A 58 -0.09 2.06 5.41
CA VAL A 58 0.39 3.42 5.69
C VAL A 58 0.95 4.07 4.43
N GLY A 59 1.76 3.34 3.64
CA GLY A 59 2.34 3.84 2.40
C GLY A 59 1.30 4.19 1.34
N THR A 60 0.32 3.31 1.10
CA THR A 60 -0.72 3.54 0.09
C THR A 60 -1.71 4.62 0.50
N LEU A 61 -2.07 4.71 1.78
CA LEU A 61 -2.89 5.80 2.30
C LEU A 61 -2.18 7.15 2.16
N ALA A 62 -0.89 7.22 2.52
CA ALA A 62 -0.09 8.43 2.32
C ALA A 62 -0.03 8.82 0.84
N GLN A 63 0.08 7.84 -0.06
CA GLN A 63 0.05 8.06 -1.51
C GLN A 63 -1.31 8.61 -1.96
N GLY A 64 -2.42 8.05 -1.48
CA GLY A 64 -3.78 8.52 -1.79
C GLY A 64 -4.03 9.95 -1.31
N ILE A 65 -3.52 10.30 -0.12
CA ILE A 65 -3.56 11.69 0.40
C ILE A 65 -2.74 12.63 -0.50
N LEU A 66 -1.58 12.17 -0.99
CA LEU A 66 -0.76 12.92 -1.94
C LEU A 66 -1.47 13.18 -3.28
N ILE A 67 -2.16 12.18 -3.80
CA ILE A 67 -2.92 12.30 -5.06
C ILE A 67 -4.11 13.25 -4.86
N SER A 68 -4.87 13.09 -3.76
CA SER A 68 -6.02 13.95 -3.45
C SER A 68 -5.66 15.42 -3.20
N THR A 69 -4.46 15.70 -2.68
CA THR A 69 -3.99 17.09 -2.53
C THR A 69 -3.60 17.75 -3.85
N VAL A 70 -3.30 16.97 -4.89
CA VAL A 70 -2.92 17.47 -6.23
C VAL A 70 -4.10 17.56 -7.19
N ALA A 71 -5.08 16.66 -7.07
CA ALA A 71 -6.25 16.62 -7.93
C ALA A 71 -7.16 17.84 -7.71
N LYS A 72 -7.14 18.81 -8.63
CA LYS A 72 -7.98 20.02 -8.59
C LYS A 72 -9.45 19.80 -9.01
N GLN A 73 -9.79 18.63 -9.59
CA GLN A 73 -11.16 18.29 -10.02
C GLN A 73 -11.53 16.86 -9.59
N GLN A 74 -12.27 16.74 -8.48
CA GLN A 74 -12.48 15.50 -7.72
C GLN A 74 -13.04 14.32 -8.54
N LEU A 75 -14.04 14.55 -9.41
CA LEU A 75 -14.79 13.45 -10.03
C LEU A 75 -14.10 12.85 -11.28
N LEU A 76 -13.68 13.70 -12.23
CA LEU A 76 -12.94 13.26 -13.41
C LEU A 76 -11.55 12.73 -13.04
N ALA A 77 -10.87 13.37 -12.08
CA ALA A 77 -9.58 12.89 -11.60
C ALA A 77 -9.68 11.56 -10.87
N SER A 78 -10.77 11.28 -10.14
CA SER A 78 -10.95 9.98 -9.48
C SER A 78 -11.14 8.85 -10.49
N GLN A 79 -11.93 9.07 -11.54
CA GLN A 79 -12.12 8.08 -12.61
C GLN A 79 -10.81 7.84 -13.40
N PHE A 80 -10.12 8.92 -13.78
CA PHE A 80 -8.82 8.81 -14.44
C PHE A 80 -7.76 8.16 -13.56
N ALA A 81 -7.71 8.47 -12.26
CA ALA A 81 -6.78 7.88 -11.30
C ALA A 81 -7.05 6.38 -11.12
N MET A 82 -8.32 5.96 -11.11
CA MET A 82 -8.65 4.54 -11.04
C MET A 82 -8.11 3.79 -12.27
N ILE A 83 -8.35 4.30 -13.48
CA ILE A 83 -7.87 3.66 -14.71
C ILE A 83 -6.34 3.72 -14.83
N SER A 84 -5.72 4.83 -14.44
CA SER A 84 -4.27 5.04 -14.62
C SER A 84 -3.40 4.47 -13.49
N THR A 85 -3.97 4.26 -12.30
CA THR A 85 -3.21 3.85 -11.12
C THR A 85 -3.64 2.49 -10.60
N PHE A 86 -4.94 2.24 -10.43
CA PHE A 86 -5.43 0.96 -9.90
C PHE A 86 -5.29 -0.16 -10.92
N LEU A 87 -5.74 0.06 -12.17
CA LEU A 87 -5.68 -0.98 -13.20
C LEU A 87 -4.24 -1.46 -13.49
N PRO A 88 -3.24 -0.56 -13.67
CA PRO A 88 -1.87 -1.00 -13.88
C PRO A 88 -1.26 -1.60 -12.63
N ALA A 89 -1.55 -1.07 -11.43
CA ALA A 89 -1.08 -1.68 -10.20
C ALA A 89 -1.61 -3.11 -10.03
N PHE A 90 -2.89 -3.35 -10.34
CA PHE A 90 -3.51 -4.67 -10.27
C PHE A 90 -2.86 -5.65 -11.25
N LEU A 91 -2.69 -5.25 -12.51
CA LEU A 91 -2.09 -6.07 -13.57
C LEU A 91 -0.60 -6.34 -13.33
N LEU A 92 0.14 -5.33 -12.89
CA LEU A 92 1.61 -5.34 -12.77
C LEU A 92 2.11 -5.78 -11.38
N SER A 93 1.22 -5.92 -10.40
CA SER A 93 1.57 -6.39 -9.04
C SER A 93 2.00 -7.85 -8.97
N GLY A 94 1.85 -8.62 -10.04
CA GLY A 94 2.07 -10.07 -9.97
C GLY A 94 0.89 -10.84 -9.36
N PHE A 95 -0.23 -10.17 -9.04
CA PHE A 95 -1.45 -10.80 -8.53
C PHE A 95 -2.20 -11.54 -9.63
N ALA A 96 -2.67 -10.81 -10.66
CA ALA A 96 -3.46 -11.36 -11.76
C ALA A 96 -2.61 -12.12 -12.79
N PHE A 97 -1.42 -11.60 -13.11
CA PHE A 97 -0.50 -12.20 -14.07
C PHE A 97 0.86 -12.42 -13.42
N ALA A 98 1.48 -13.58 -13.66
CA ALA A 98 2.84 -13.82 -13.20
C ALA A 98 3.80 -12.84 -13.89
N ILE A 99 4.62 -12.12 -13.11
CA ILE A 99 5.55 -11.10 -13.62
C ILE A 99 6.55 -11.72 -14.61
N ALA A 100 6.94 -12.98 -14.39
CA ALA A 100 7.82 -13.73 -15.29
C ALA A 100 7.25 -13.90 -16.72
N ASN A 101 5.93 -13.83 -16.88
CA ASN A 101 5.28 -13.97 -18.18
C ASN A 101 5.12 -12.63 -18.93
N MET A 102 5.52 -11.51 -18.32
CA MET A 102 5.42 -10.19 -18.93
C MET A 102 6.63 -9.89 -19.83
N PRO A 103 6.48 -9.12 -20.92
CA PRO A 103 7.61 -8.65 -21.71
C PRO A 103 8.61 -7.84 -20.87
N ILE A 104 9.91 -7.92 -21.21
CA ILE A 104 11.02 -7.29 -20.46
C ILE A 104 10.77 -5.80 -20.15
N PRO A 105 10.27 -4.96 -21.09
CA PRO A 105 10.01 -3.55 -20.77
C PRO A 105 8.94 -3.35 -19.69
N VAL A 106 7.90 -4.21 -19.71
CA VAL A 106 6.80 -4.16 -18.75
C VAL A 106 7.26 -4.61 -17.38
N GLN A 107 8.15 -5.62 -17.32
CA GLN A 107 8.79 -6.03 -16.07
C GLN A 107 9.55 -4.87 -15.41
N GLY A 108 10.23 -4.03 -16.19
CA GLY A 108 10.91 -2.83 -15.69
C GLY A 108 9.96 -1.88 -14.94
N ILE A 109 8.80 -1.61 -15.51
CA ILE A 109 7.80 -0.70 -14.92
C ILE A 109 7.24 -1.26 -13.61
N THR A 110 7.11 -2.58 -13.50
CA THR A 110 6.54 -3.21 -12.30
C THR A 110 7.39 -2.98 -11.04
N TYR A 111 8.69 -2.68 -11.15
CA TYR A 111 9.55 -2.35 -10.00
C TYR A 111 9.17 -1.02 -9.33
N LEU A 112 8.45 -0.15 -10.02
CA LEU A 112 7.92 1.09 -9.47
C LEU A 112 6.61 0.88 -8.70
N VAL A 113 5.98 -0.29 -8.84
CA VAL A 113 4.67 -0.58 -8.26
C VAL A 113 4.86 -1.18 -6.87
N PRO A 114 4.53 -0.46 -5.77
CA PRO A 114 4.70 -0.99 -4.42
C PRO A 114 3.86 -2.25 -4.17
N ALA A 115 2.70 -2.36 -4.84
CA ALA A 115 1.83 -3.53 -4.76
C ALA A 115 2.53 -4.82 -5.22
N ARG A 116 3.54 -4.76 -6.10
CA ARG A 116 4.35 -5.92 -6.50
C ARG A 116 5.01 -6.58 -5.29
N TYR A 117 5.68 -5.77 -4.48
CA TYR A 117 6.43 -6.24 -3.32
C TYR A 117 5.47 -6.79 -2.26
N PHE A 118 4.32 -6.14 -2.06
CA PHE A 118 3.30 -6.65 -1.12
C PHE A 118 2.73 -7.99 -1.55
N VAL A 119 2.39 -8.17 -2.84
CA VAL A 119 1.89 -9.46 -3.35
C VAL A 119 2.94 -10.56 -3.24
N SER A 120 4.22 -10.24 -3.52
CA SER A 120 5.35 -11.16 -3.32
C SER A 120 5.45 -11.62 -1.86
N LEU A 121 5.37 -10.69 -0.91
CA LEU A 121 5.41 -10.96 0.52
C LEU A 121 4.24 -11.83 0.99
N VAL A 122 3.01 -11.49 0.60
CA VAL A 122 1.81 -12.27 0.95
C VAL A 122 1.91 -13.69 0.39
N LYS A 123 2.31 -13.85 -0.88
CA LYS A 123 2.51 -15.18 -1.49
C LYS A 123 3.62 -15.98 -0.79
N GLY A 124 4.71 -15.32 -0.42
CA GLY A 124 5.80 -15.93 0.36
C GLY A 124 5.34 -16.43 1.72
N ILE A 125 4.60 -15.62 2.45
CA ILE A 125 4.12 -15.94 3.80
C ILE A 125 3.04 -17.02 3.77
N PHE A 126 2.03 -16.92 2.90
CA PHE A 126 0.97 -17.92 2.81
C PHE A 126 1.50 -19.25 2.23
N LEU A 127 2.07 -19.21 1.02
CA LEU A 127 2.29 -20.44 0.25
C LEU A 127 3.63 -21.12 0.58
N ARG A 128 4.68 -20.32 0.81
CA ARG A 128 6.04 -20.83 1.03
C ARG A 128 6.41 -20.95 2.50
N GLY A 129 5.71 -20.27 3.39
CA GLY A 129 6.01 -20.26 4.82
C GLY A 129 7.37 -19.68 5.17
N VAL A 130 7.94 -18.85 4.28
CA VAL A 130 9.27 -18.26 4.47
C VAL A 130 9.18 -17.04 5.40
N GLY A 131 10.18 -16.90 6.28
CA GLY A 131 10.28 -15.79 7.22
C GLY A 131 10.90 -14.54 6.61
N LEU A 132 11.18 -13.57 7.49
CA LEU A 132 11.81 -12.31 7.10
C LEU A 132 13.21 -12.54 6.50
N GLU A 133 13.91 -13.63 6.83
CA GLU A 133 15.24 -13.92 6.29
C GLU A 133 15.28 -14.02 4.75
N THR A 134 14.19 -14.45 4.12
CA THR A 134 14.11 -14.55 2.65
C THR A 134 13.43 -13.33 2.04
N LEU A 135 12.55 -12.68 2.81
CA LEU A 135 11.63 -11.65 2.35
C LEU A 135 12.09 -10.21 2.68
N TRP A 136 13.23 -10.06 3.35
CA TRP A 136 13.71 -8.76 3.85
C TRP A 136 13.84 -7.70 2.75
N GLY A 137 14.24 -8.08 1.53
CA GLY A 137 14.41 -7.14 0.42
C GLY A 137 13.10 -6.45 0.02
N ASP A 138 12.03 -7.24 -0.16
CA ASP A 138 10.70 -6.73 -0.51
C ASP A 138 10.11 -5.91 0.66
N ALA A 139 10.31 -6.39 1.89
CA ALA A 139 9.85 -5.69 3.10
C ALA A 139 10.57 -4.35 3.30
N ALA A 140 11.90 -4.31 3.08
CA ALA A 140 12.70 -3.09 3.17
C ALA A 140 12.28 -2.06 2.10
N PHE A 141 12.03 -2.51 0.87
CA PHE A 141 11.54 -1.63 -0.19
C PHE A 141 10.20 -0.99 0.18
N LEU A 142 9.24 -1.78 0.67
CA LEU A 142 7.94 -1.26 1.13
C LEU A 142 8.09 -0.26 2.27
N LEU A 143 8.99 -0.52 3.21
CA LEU A 143 9.24 0.37 4.34
C LEU A 143 9.83 1.70 3.88
N VAL A 144 10.83 1.67 3.00
CA VAL A 144 11.42 2.88 2.39
C VAL A 144 10.36 3.65 1.60
N PHE A 145 9.55 2.95 0.81
CA PHE A 145 8.45 3.54 0.06
C PHE A 145 7.46 4.26 1.00
N ALA A 146 6.99 3.58 2.05
CA ALA A 146 6.03 4.15 3.00
C ALA A 146 6.58 5.40 3.70
N LEU A 147 7.86 5.37 4.12
CA LEU A 147 8.52 6.51 4.75
C LEU A 147 8.64 7.70 3.79
N ILE A 148 9.12 7.48 2.57
CA ILE A 148 9.30 8.54 1.56
C ILE A 148 7.96 9.20 1.23
N VAL A 149 6.95 8.40 0.93
CA VAL A 149 5.63 8.93 0.53
C VAL A 149 4.97 9.68 1.69
N THR A 150 5.05 9.16 2.90
CA THR A 150 4.53 9.84 4.10
C THR A 150 5.24 11.17 4.35
N ALA A 151 6.57 11.20 4.24
CA ALA A 151 7.35 12.43 4.40
C ALA A 151 6.99 13.49 3.35
N ILE A 152 6.79 13.07 2.09
CA ILE A 152 6.36 13.98 1.00
C ILE A 152 4.94 14.49 1.27
N ALA A 153 4.02 13.62 1.71
CA ALA A 153 2.64 14.02 2.04
C ALA A 153 2.59 15.08 3.14
N ILE A 154 3.39 14.92 4.20
CA ILE A 154 3.53 15.89 5.30
C ILE A 154 4.07 17.22 4.78
N ARG A 155 5.15 17.20 3.99
CA ARG A 155 5.76 18.41 3.42
C ARG A 155 4.80 19.17 2.50
N LYS A 156 4.04 18.47 1.66
CA LYS A 156 3.14 19.09 0.69
C LYS A 156 1.90 19.71 1.35
N THR A 157 1.36 19.06 2.37
CA THR A 157 0.25 19.61 3.17
C THR A 157 0.67 20.86 3.95
N ARG A 158 1.91 20.93 4.43
CA ARG A 158 2.47 22.15 5.05
C ARG A 158 2.51 23.34 4.09
N LYS A 159 2.85 23.13 2.82
CA LYS A 159 2.91 24.18 1.79
C LYS A 159 1.55 24.73 1.34
N ARG A 160 0.45 24.03 1.62
CA ARG A 160 -0.92 24.46 1.22
C ARG A 160 -1.62 25.26 2.32
N LEU A 161 -1.10 25.20 3.55
CA LEU A 161 -1.62 25.90 4.73
C LEU A 161 -0.91 27.24 5.00
N HIS A 162 0.20 27.50 4.31
CA HIS A 162 0.84 28.80 4.15
C HIS A 162 0.45 29.38 2.80
#